data_AF-A0A6B0XY21-F1
#
_entry.id   AF-A0A6B0XY21-F1
#
_cell.length_a   1.000
_cell.length_b   1.000
_cell.length_c   1.000
_cell.angle_alpha   90.00
_cell.angle_beta   90.00
_cell.angle_gamma   90.00
#
_symmetry.space_group_name_H-M   'P 1'
#
loop_
_entity.id
_entity.type
_entity.pdbx_description
1 polymer ?
#
loop_
_entity_poly.entity_id
_entity_poly.type
_entity_poly.pdbx_seq_one_letter_code
_entity_poly.pdbx_strand_id
1 'polypeptide(L)'
;AKKMQEKAIRFSDQGISDLDHFHDQVVTNGQLALRVLTTGDAEAARQLVAEKDRIRLEEQKLQERHLRRLQQGAAASLETTNIHQDTLRLLKQVNAALSYVAYPIAEETGDLLGSRLASFRSSGDAA
;
A
#
# COMPACT_ATOMS: atom_id res chain seq x y z
N ALA A 1 17.05 8.69 -7.33
CA ALA A 1 18.36 8.22 -7.81
C ALA A 1 19.43 9.33 -7.85
N LYS A 2 19.31 10.37 -8.70
CA LYS A 2 20.36 11.42 -8.88
C LYS A 2 20.84 12.11 -7.58
N LYS A 3 19.95 12.48 -6.65
CA LYS A 3 20.32 13.14 -5.38
C LYS A 3 21.17 12.30 -4.42
N MET A 4 21.13 10.96 -4.51
CA MET A 4 21.90 10.09 -3.61
C MET A 4 23.36 9.92 -4.06
N GLN A 5 23.59 9.89 -5.37
CA GLN A 5 24.94 9.75 -5.95
C GLN A 5 25.81 10.99 -5.75
N GLU A 6 25.22 12.19 -5.73
CA GLU A 6 25.97 13.44 -5.60
C GLU A 6 26.46 13.74 -4.17
N LYS A 7 25.98 13.02 -3.14
CA LYS A 7 26.31 13.30 -1.72
C LYS A 7 26.75 12.09 -0.88
N ALA A 8 26.92 10.90 -1.47
CA ALA A 8 27.26 9.67 -0.74
C ALA A 8 26.32 9.36 0.45
N ILE A 9 25.06 9.78 0.36
CA ILE A 9 24.06 9.61 1.42
C ILE A 9 23.62 8.15 1.43
N ARG A 10 23.87 7.43 2.53
CA ARG A 10 23.48 6.02 2.74
C ARG A 10 22.38 5.92 3.78
N PHE A 11 21.35 5.13 3.49
CA PHE A 11 20.39 4.71 4.52
C PHE A 11 21.11 3.98 5.64
N SER A 12 20.60 4.10 6.87
CA SER A 12 20.96 3.15 7.93
C SER A 12 20.57 1.73 7.53
N ASP A 13 21.26 0.71 8.04
CA ASP A 13 20.97 -0.71 7.78
C ASP A 13 19.50 -1.06 8.08
N GLN A 14 18.96 -0.53 9.18
CA GLN A 14 17.54 -0.70 9.50
C GLN A 14 16.63 0.01 8.50
N GLY A 15 17.01 1.20 8.04
CA GLY A 15 16.25 1.97 7.06
C GLY A 15 16.17 1.30 5.70
N ILE A 16 17.25 0.69 5.21
CA ILE A 16 17.20 -0.06 3.95
C ILE A 16 16.38 -1.35 4.12
N SER A 17 16.56 -2.07 5.23
CA SER A 17 15.77 -3.28 5.52
C SER A 17 14.26 -2.98 5.63
N ASP A 18 13.90 -1.84 6.23
CA ASP A 18 12.52 -1.35 6.29
C ASP A 18 11.93 -1.15 4.87
N LEU A 19 12.72 -0.57 3.96
CA LEU A 19 12.31 -0.31 2.57
C LEU A 19 12.22 -1.59 1.74
N ASP A 20 13.19 -2.50 1.87
CA ASP A 20 13.21 -3.77 1.15
C ASP A 20 12.01 -4.63 1.52
N HIS A 21 11.72 -4.75 2.83
CA HIS A 21 10.56 -5.50 3.29
C HIS A 21 9.25 -4.92 2.75
N PHE A 22 9.10 -3.60 2.79
CA PHE A 22 7.90 -2.94 2.28
C PHE A 22 7.76 -3.10 0.76
N HIS A 23 8.87 -3.03 0.03
CA HIS A 23 8.91 -3.28 -1.40
C HIS A 23 8.46 -4.71 -1.74
N ASP A 24 8.94 -5.72 -1.02
CA ASP A 24 8.56 -7.12 -1.26
C ASP A 24 7.05 -7.37 -1.08
N GLN A 25 6.43 -6.71 -0.10
CA GLN A 25 4.98 -6.74 0.06
C GLN A 25 4.26 -6.12 -1.14
N VAL A 26 4.73 -4.98 -1.64
CA VAL A 26 4.17 -4.33 -2.84
C VAL A 26 4.34 -5.19 -4.10
N VAL A 27 5.48 -5.85 -4.27
CA VAL A 27 5.71 -6.79 -5.39
C VAL A 27 4.76 -7.98 -5.32
N THR A 28 4.57 -8.55 -4.13
CA THR A 28 3.61 -9.66 -3.91
C THR A 28 2.20 -9.23 -4.31
N ASN A 29 1.79 -8.03 -3.93
CA ASN A 29 0.49 -7.46 -4.32
C ASN A 29 0.40 -7.17 -5.82
N GLY A 30 1.50 -6.82 -6.47
CA GLY A 30 1.59 -6.72 -7.93
C GLY A 30 1.31 -8.03 -8.64
N GLN A 31 1.77 -9.15 -8.08
CA GLN A 31 1.49 -10.49 -8.63
C GLN A 31 0.00 -10.85 -8.49
N LEU A 32 -0.64 -10.48 -7.36
CA LEU A 32 -2.10 -10.63 -7.21
C LEU A 32 -2.86 -9.79 -8.23
N ALA A 33 -2.48 -8.53 -8.40
CA ALA A 33 -3.08 -7.63 -9.39
C ALA A 33 -2.98 -8.21 -10.82
N LEU A 34 -1.84 -8.82 -11.16
CA LEU A 34 -1.66 -9.48 -12.46
C LEU A 34 -2.60 -10.68 -12.63
N ARG A 35 -2.80 -11.50 -11.59
CA ARG A 35 -3.79 -12.60 -11.62
C ARG A 35 -5.21 -12.09 -11.84
N VAL A 36 -5.61 -11.04 -11.13
CA VAL A 36 -6.92 -10.40 -11.32
C VAL A 36 -7.09 -9.92 -12.77
N LEU A 37 -6.10 -9.21 -13.30
CA LEU A 37 -6.16 -8.65 -14.66
C LEU A 37 -6.16 -9.73 -15.75
N THR A 38 -5.46 -10.83 -15.54
CA THR A 38 -5.27 -11.87 -16.58
C THR A 38 -6.35 -12.94 -16.56
N THR A 39 -6.87 -13.30 -15.38
CA THR A 39 -7.80 -14.42 -15.23
C THR A 39 -9.10 -14.07 -14.50
N GLY A 40 -9.30 -12.82 -14.07
CA GLY A 40 -10.47 -12.44 -13.27
C GLY A 40 -10.53 -13.14 -11.91
N ASP A 41 -9.37 -13.49 -11.35
CA ASP A 41 -9.28 -14.27 -10.11
C ASP A 41 -9.90 -13.53 -8.92
N ALA A 42 -11.10 -13.97 -8.51
CA ALA A 42 -11.86 -13.35 -7.43
C ALA A 42 -11.19 -13.49 -6.05
N GLU A 43 -10.44 -14.56 -5.80
CA GLU A 43 -9.70 -14.72 -4.55
C GLU A 43 -8.54 -13.74 -4.47
N ALA A 44 -7.77 -13.62 -5.57
CA ALA A 44 -6.73 -12.61 -5.67
C ALA A 44 -7.29 -11.19 -5.55
N ALA A 45 -8.49 -10.93 -6.10
CA ALA A 45 -9.15 -9.62 -5.98
C ALA A 45 -9.49 -9.29 -4.52
N ARG A 46 -10.17 -10.20 -3.79
CA ARG A 46 -10.45 -10.03 -2.35
C ARG A 46 -9.18 -9.81 -1.55
N GLN A 47 -8.15 -10.62 -1.80
CA GLN A 47 -6.88 -10.49 -1.10
C GLN A 47 -6.25 -9.13 -1.36
N LEU A 48 -6.24 -8.66 -2.61
CA LEU A 48 -5.63 -7.38 -2.96
C LEU A 48 -6.35 -6.19 -2.30
N VAL A 49 -7.69 -6.24 -2.16
CA VAL A 49 -8.44 -5.22 -1.40
C VAL A 49 -8.02 -5.22 0.07
N ALA A 50 -7.90 -6.38 0.71
CA ALA A 50 -7.47 -6.48 2.10
C ALA A 50 -6.01 -6.01 2.30
N GLU A 51 -5.13 -6.33 1.35
CA GLU A 51 -3.73 -5.92 1.38
C GLU A 51 -3.54 -4.41 1.25
N LYS A 52 -4.45 -3.68 0.59
CA LYS A 52 -4.43 -2.22 0.57
C LYS A 52 -4.47 -1.62 1.97
N ASP A 53 -5.31 -2.14 2.86
CA ASP A 53 -5.42 -1.67 4.23
C ASP A 53 -4.22 -2.13 5.08
N ARG A 54 -3.72 -3.35 4.86
CA ARG A 54 -2.49 -3.84 5.52
C ARG A 54 -1.28 -2.97 5.17
N ILE A 55 -1.08 -2.64 3.91
CA ILE A 55 0.01 -1.77 3.45
C ILE A 55 -0.08 -0.37 4.07
N ARG A 56 -1.29 0.17 4.26
CA ARG A 56 -1.48 1.44 4.96
C ARG A 56 -1.00 1.36 6.42
N LEU A 57 -1.31 0.28 7.13
CA LEU A 57 -0.91 0.08 8.52
C LEU A 57 0.60 -0.17 8.64
N GLU A 58 1.18 -0.99 7.75
CA GLU A 58 2.62 -1.23 7.74
C GLU A 58 3.40 0.06 7.47
N GLU A 59 2.97 0.86 6.49
CA GLU A 59 3.60 2.15 6.21
C GLU A 59 3.61 3.09 7.43
N GLN A 60 2.50 3.15 8.18
CA GLN A 60 2.44 3.91 9.42
C GLN A 60 3.44 3.39 10.47
N LYS A 61 3.54 2.07 10.66
CA LYS A 61 4.54 1.46 11.57
C LYS A 61 5.96 1.81 11.15
N LEU A 62 6.27 1.79 9.86
CA LEU A 62 7.58 2.15 9.32
C LEU A 62 7.92 3.62 9.60
N GLN A 63 6.96 4.53 9.43
CA GLN A 63 7.12 5.94 9.78
C GLN A 63 7.38 6.12 11.29
N GLU A 64 6.65 5.42 12.16
CA GLU A 64 6.86 5.46 13.61
C GLU A 64 8.23 4.91 14.03
N ARG A 65 8.70 3.82 13.38
CA ARG A 65 10.07 3.32 13.58
C ARG A 65 11.12 4.34 13.16
N HIS A 66 10.93 4.97 12.00
CA HIS A 66 11.83 6.01 11.51
C HIS A 66 11.89 7.20 12.48
N LEU A 67 10.74 7.68 13.00
CA LEU A 67 10.69 8.76 13.98
C LEU A 67 11.47 8.43 15.26
N ARG A 68 11.35 7.19 15.77
CA ARG A 68 12.13 6.74 16.93
C ARG A 68 13.64 6.78 16.67
N ARG A 69 14.10 6.41 15.48
CA ARG A 69 15.52 6.52 15.09
C ARG A 69 16.00 7.98 15.06
N LEU A 70 15.17 8.89 14.57
CA LEU A 70 15.48 10.32 14.57
C LEU A 70 15.61 10.88 16.00
N GLN A 71 14.71 10.50 16.90
CA GLN A 71 14.77 10.88 18.32
C GLN A 71 16.06 10.38 19.02
N GLN A 72 16.63 9.27 18.55
CA GLN A 72 17.87 8.69 19.07
C GLN A 72 19.15 9.31 18.46
N GLY A 73 19.02 10.29 17.56
CA GLY A 73 20.17 10.99 16.98
C GLY A 73 20.93 10.19 15.92
N ALA A 74 20.31 9.21 15.27
CA ALA A 74 20.95 8.43 14.21
C ALA A 74 21.27 9.32 12.99
N ALA A 75 22.53 9.75 12.84
CA ALA A 75 22.98 10.69 11.80
C ALA A 75 22.58 10.25 10.37
N ALA A 76 22.76 8.96 10.04
CA ALA A 76 22.34 8.40 8.75
C ALA A 76 20.83 8.49 8.50
N SER A 77 19.99 8.46 9.56
CA SER A 77 18.55 8.69 9.43
C SER A 77 18.25 10.15 9.11
N LEU A 78 18.94 11.11 9.74
CA LEU A 78 18.75 12.54 9.51
C LEU A 78 19.08 12.95 8.07
N GLU A 79 20.17 12.41 7.51
CA GLU A 79 20.60 12.69 6.14
C GLU A 79 19.65 12.10 5.08
N THR A 80 18.93 11.02 5.42
CA THR A 80 18.09 10.26 4.49
C THR A 80 16.60 10.45 4.69
N THR A 81 16.15 11.13 5.77
CA THR A 81 14.74 11.29 6.17
C THR A 81 13.82 11.55 4.99
N ASN A 82 14.11 12.60 4.21
CA ASN A 82 13.25 13.03 3.12
C ASN A 82 13.09 11.93 2.06
N ILE A 83 14.19 11.29 1.66
CA ILE A 83 14.15 10.24 0.63
C ILE A 83 13.47 8.99 1.19
N HIS A 84 13.74 8.60 2.44
CA HIS A 84 13.13 7.42 3.06
C HIS A 84 11.61 7.56 3.15
N GLN A 85 11.12 8.70 3.63
CA GLN A 85 9.67 8.96 3.75
C GLN A 85 9.00 9.04 2.38
N ASP A 86 9.66 9.68 1.40
CA ASP A 86 9.14 9.74 0.04
C ASP A 86 9.07 8.34 -0.60
N THR A 87 10.08 7.48 -0.39
CA THR A 87 10.05 6.10 -0.91
C THR A 87 8.90 5.29 -0.31
N LEU A 88 8.67 5.36 1.01
CA LEU A 88 7.51 4.70 1.64
C LEU A 88 6.18 5.20 1.06
N ARG A 89 6.03 6.51 0.90
CA ARG A 89 4.82 7.11 0.34
C ARG A 89 4.58 6.64 -1.10
N LEU A 90 5.63 6.58 -1.92
CA LEU A 90 5.53 6.13 -3.31
C LEU A 90 5.16 4.65 -3.40
N LEU A 91 5.79 3.78 -2.60
CA LEU A 91 5.46 2.35 -2.55
C LEU A 91 3.99 2.12 -2.15
N LYS A 92 3.49 2.85 -1.16
CA LYS A 92 2.07 2.84 -0.77
C LYS A 92 1.14 3.29 -1.91
N GLN A 93 1.52 4.34 -2.64
CA GLN A 93 0.75 4.83 -3.79
C GLN A 93 0.70 3.81 -4.93
N VAL A 94 1.83 3.15 -5.23
CA VAL A 94 1.88 2.04 -6.20
C VAL A 94 0.93 0.93 -5.77
N ASN A 95 0.96 0.52 -4.50
CA ASN A 95 0.06 -0.51 -4.00
C ASN A 95 -1.42 -0.13 -4.10
N ALA A 96 -1.75 1.13 -3.79
CA ALA A 96 -3.11 1.64 -3.94
C ALA A 96 -3.55 1.62 -5.42
N ALA A 97 -2.66 1.97 -6.34
CA ALA A 97 -2.90 1.91 -7.78
C ALA A 97 -3.20 0.47 -8.24
N LEU A 98 -2.37 -0.49 -7.82
CA LEU A 98 -2.58 -1.91 -8.10
C LEU A 98 -3.94 -2.40 -7.59
N SER A 99 -4.34 -1.98 -6.39
CA SER A 99 -5.59 -2.42 -5.77
C SER A 99 -6.85 -2.01 -6.53
N TYR A 100 -6.78 -0.98 -7.39
CA TYR A 100 -7.96 -0.55 -8.15
C TYR A 100 -8.47 -1.61 -9.13
N VAL A 101 -7.61 -2.50 -9.62
CA VAL A 101 -8.01 -3.55 -10.57
C VAL A 101 -8.90 -4.62 -9.92
N ALA A 102 -8.86 -4.73 -8.59
CA ALA A 102 -9.62 -5.72 -7.85
C ALA A 102 -11.07 -5.30 -7.55
N TYR A 103 -11.37 -3.99 -7.52
CA TYR A 103 -12.70 -3.52 -7.09
C TYR A 103 -13.84 -4.05 -7.96
N PRO A 104 -13.79 -4.01 -9.31
CA PRO A 104 -14.89 -4.52 -10.13
C PRO A 104 -15.17 -6.01 -9.88
N ILE A 105 -14.13 -6.84 -9.81
CA ILE A 105 -14.25 -8.29 -9.59
C ILE A 105 -14.79 -8.59 -8.18
N ALA A 106 -14.29 -7.88 -7.16
CA ALA A 106 -14.73 -8.07 -5.78
C ALA A 106 -16.16 -7.54 -5.51
N GLU A 107 -16.64 -6.57 -6.30
CA GLU A 107 -18.03 -6.13 -6.29
C GLU A 107 -18.95 -7.16 -6.96
N GLU A 108 -18.54 -7.73 -8.11
CA GLU A 108 -19.30 -8.76 -8.84
C GLU A 108 -19.48 -10.06 -8.04
N THR A 109 -18.49 -10.45 -7.23
CA THR A 109 -18.62 -11.63 -6.35
C THR A 109 -19.45 -11.37 -5.10
N GLY A 110 -19.97 -10.15 -4.90
CA GLY A 110 -20.79 -9.77 -3.75
C GLY A 110 -20.01 -9.56 -2.45
N ASP A 111 -18.68 -9.59 -2.52
CA ASP A 111 -17.80 -9.47 -1.35
C ASP A 111 -17.59 -8.01 -0.92
N LEU A 112 -17.78 -7.08 -1.84
CA LEU A 112 -17.90 -5.66 -1.53
C LEU A 112 -19.38 -5.29 -1.53
N LEU A 113 -19.95 -5.13 -0.32
CA LEU A 113 -21.22 -4.42 -0.17
C LEU A 113 -21.05 -3.06 -0.83
N GLY A 114 -21.74 -2.85 -1.96
CA GLY A 114 -21.70 -1.63 -2.76
C GLY A 114 -21.71 -0.40 -1.86
N SER A 115 -20.52 0.14 -1.59
CA SER A 115 -20.33 1.24 -0.66
C SER A 115 -20.64 2.51 -1.41
N ARG A 116 -21.95 2.75 -1.56
CA ARG A 116 -22.70 4.01 -1.73
C ARG A 116 -24.01 3.71 -2.49
N LEU A 117 -25.14 3.87 -1.80
CA LEU A 117 -26.51 3.95 -2.33
C LEU A 117 -27.19 2.65 -2.82
N ALA A 118 -27.39 1.68 -1.93
CA ALA A 118 -28.41 0.64 -2.12
C ALA A 118 -29.48 0.64 -1.00
N SER A 119 -29.77 1.80 -0.42
CA SER A 119 -30.87 1.97 0.55
C SER A 119 -31.73 3.21 0.24
N PHE A 120 -32.31 3.25 -0.95
CA PHE A 120 -33.63 3.88 -1.13
C PHE A 120 -34.38 3.16 -2.25
N ARG A 121 -34.72 1.90 -2.02
CA ARG A 121 -35.95 1.34 -2.57
C ARG A 121 -36.91 1.24 -1.40
N SER A 122 -37.66 2.32 -1.18
CA SER A 122 -38.87 2.23 -0.36
C SER A 122 -39.83 1.32 -1.12
N SER A 123 -39.92 0.08 -0.65
CA SER A 123 -41.09 -0.76 -0.85
C SER A 123 -42.30 0.02 -0.33
N GLY A 124 -43.10 0.53 -1.26
CA GLY A 124 -44.47 0.95 -1.03
C GLY A 124 -45.32 0.19 -2.03
N ASP A 125 -45.57 -1.08 -1.73
CA ASP A 125 -46.53 -1.92 -2.44
C ASP A 125 -47.96 -1.39 -2.24
N ALA A 126 -48.72 -1.52 -3.32
CA ALA A 126 -50.14 -1.91 -3.35
C ALA A 126 -51.18 -1.06 -2.59
N ALA A 127 -51.91 -0.23 -3.35
CA ALA A 127 -53.36 -0.31 -3.54
C ALA A 127 -53.77 0.48 -4.79
#